data_AF-A0A382TTS9-F1
#
_entry.id   AF-A0A382TTS9-F1
#
_cell.length_a   1.000
_cell.length_b   1.000
_cell.length_c   1.000
_cell.angle_alpha   90.00
_cell.angle_beta   90.00
_cell.angle_gamma   90.00
#
_symmetry.space_group_name_H-M   'P 1'
#
loop_
_entity.id
_entity.type
_entity.pdbx_description
1 polymer ?
#
loop_
_entity_poly.entity_id
_entity_poly.type
_entity_poly.pdbx_seq_one_letter_code
_entity_poly.pdbx_strand_id
1 'polypeptide(L)'
;LNTAGGATWVSLHHGGGVGMGFSQHSGVVIVCDGTDEAAERIARVLHNDPATGVMRHADAGYDIAKDCAAKHNLDLPMVNSAANNQSPDGTSTHSSANKSFGGEK
;
A
#
# COMPACT_ATOMS: atom_id res chain seq x y z
N LEU A 1 5.89 -4.13 -8.85
CA LEU A 1 4.90 -5.08 -8.28
C LEU A 1 4.24 -5.94 -9.34
N ASN A 2 3.72 -5.38 -10.44
CA ASN A 2 3.04 -6.15 -11.51
C ASN A 2 3.88 -7.28 -12.12
N THR A 3 5.18 -7.08 -12.35
CA THR A 3 6.09 -8.16 -12.79
C THR A 3 6.09 -9.33 -11.81
N ALA A 4 6.19 -9.04 -10.50
CA ALA A 4 6.16 -10.07 -9.46
C ALA A 4 4.75 -10.70 -9.29
N GLY A 5 3.69 -9.97 -9.61
CA GLY A 5 2.31 -10.46 -9.56
C GLY A 5 1.97 -11.47 -10.66
N GLY A 6 2.73 -11.49 -11.76
CA GLY A 6 2.51 -12.35 -12.91
C GLY A 6 1.79 -11.67 -14.08
N ALA A 7 1.97 -10.35 -14.26
CA ALA A 7 1.51 -9.69 -15.48
C ALA A 7 2.17 -10.31 -16.72
N THR A 8 1.43 -10.37 -17.84
CA THR A 8 1.95 -10.94 -19.09
C THR A 8 3.04 -10.05 -19.69
N TRP A 9 2.86 -8.73 -19.62
CA TRP A 9 3.95 -7.78 -19.83
C TRP A 9 3.75 -6.51 -19.01
N VAL A 10 4.87 -5.83 -18.76
CA VAL A 10 4.95 -4.58 -18.02
C VAL A 10 5.80 -3.60 -18.82
N SER A 11 5.45 -2.33 -18.79
CA SER A 11 6.21 -1.27 -19.43
C SER A 11 6.54 -0.15 -18.45
N LEU A 12 7.70 0.47 -18.64
CA LEU A 12 8.14 1.68 -17.94
C LEU A 12 8.53 2.71 -18.97
N HIS A 13 7.79 3.82 -18.98
CA HIS A 13 7.91 4.84 -20.02
C HIS A 13 8.26 6.19 -19.38
N HIS A 14 8.96 7.02 -20.14
CA HIS A 14 9.32 8.38 -19.78
C HIS A 14 8.59 9.39 -20.68
N GLY A 15 8.09 10.48 -20.09
CA GLY A 15 7.58 11.64 -20.82
C GLY A 15 6.26 11.44 -21.55
N GLY A 16 5.52 10.36 -21.26
CA GLY A 16 4.20 10.18 -21.86
C GLY A 16 3.22 11.28 -21.40
N GLY A 17 2.40 11.75 -22.34
CA GLY A 17 1.45 12.84 -22.14
C GLY A 17 2.10 14.23 -22.15
N VAL A 18 3.04 14.46 -21.23
CA VAL A 18 3.57 15.80 -20.91
C VAL A 18 4.95 16.12 -21.49
N GLY A 19 5.55 15.19 -22.24
CA GLY A 19 6.84 15.40 -22.91
C GLY A 19 8.06 15.02 -22.06
N MET A 20 9.22 15.00 -22.70
CA MET A 20 10.50 14.58 -22.09
C MET A 20 10.82 15.41 -20.85
N GLY A 21 11.18 14.73 -19.77
CA GLY A 21 11.54 15.32 -18.47
C GLY A 21 10.40 15.42 -17.46
N PHE A 22 9.12 15.31 -17.87
CA PHE A 22 7.99 15.72 -17.02
C PHE A 22 7.14 14.59 -16.44
N SER A 23 7.34 13.33 -16.87
CA SER A 23 6.64 12.19 -16.28
C SER A 23 7.46 10.90 -16.31
N GLN A 24 7.20 10.05 -15.32
CA GLN A 24 7.57 8.63 -15.31
C GLN A 24 6.30 7.85 -14.97
N HIS A 25 5.97 6.84 -15.77
CA HIS A 25 4.75 6.05 -15.58
C HIS A 25 4.97 4.60 -16.01
N SER A 26 4.11 3.72 -15.48
CA SER A 26 4.16 2.28 -15.71
C SER A 26 2.86 1.79 -16.32
N GLY A 27 2.96 0.89 -17.29
CA GLY A 27 1.83 0.16 -17.87
C GLY A 27 1.86 -1.32 -17.50
N VAL A 28 0.69 -1.95 -17.48
CA VAL A 28 0.54 -3.39 -17.19
C VAL A 28 -0.50 -3.98 -18.14
N VAL A 29 -0.25 -5.22 -18.60
CA VAL A 29 -1.24 -6.04 -19.27
C VAL A 29 -1.17 -7.47 -18.74
N ILE A 30 -2.34 -8.09 -18.58
CA ILE A 30 -2.50 -9.48 -18.20
C ILE A 30 -3.49 -10.18 -19.14
N VAL A 31 -3.12 -11.36 -19.63
CA VAL A 31 -3.95 -12.17 -20.53
C VAL A 31 -4.85 -13.10 -19.71
N CYS A 32 -6.14 -13.11 -20.07
CA CYS A 32 -7.15 -14.01 -19.53
C CYS A 32 -7.41 -15.15 -20.55
N ASP A 33 -6.55 -16.17 -20.55
CA ASP A 33 -6.62 -17.29 -21.52
C ASP A 33 -7.54 -18.45 -21.08
N GLY A 34 -8.18 -18.32 -19.91
CA GLY A 34 -9.09 -19.34 -19.36
C GLY A 34 -8.42 -20.43 -18.53
N THR A 35 -7.10 -20.37 -18.32
CA THR A 35 -6.37 -21.31 -17.46
C THR A 35 -6.47 -20.97 -15.98
N ASP A 36 -6.33 -21.98 -15.12
CA ASP A 36 -6.28 -21.80 -13.66
C ASP A 36 -5.04 -20.98 -13.25
N GLU A 37 -3.91 -21.18 -13.93
CA GLU A 37 -2.69 -20.40 -13.68
C GLU A 37 -2.88 -18.93 -14.03
N ALA A 38 -3.65 -18.61 -15.08
CA ALA A 38 -4.02 -17.23 -15.38
C ALA A 38 -4.94 -16.65 -14.31
N ALA A 39 -5.92 -17.41 -13.82
CA ALA A 39 -6.81 -16.97 -12.75
C ALA A 39 -6.04 -16.53 -11.49
N GLU A 40 -5.02 -17.30 -11.09
CA GLU A 40 -4.16 -16.92 -9.96
C GLU A 40 -3.37 -15.62 -10.19
N ARG A 41 -2.79 -15.45 -11.40
CA ARG A 41 -2.06 -14.22 -11.75
C ARG A 41 -3.00 -13.02 -11.80
N ILE A 42 -4.20 -13.19 -12.36
CA ILE A 42 -5.24 -12.15 -12.46
C ILE A 42 -5.66 -11.68 -11.07
N ALA A 43 -5.92 -12.60 -10.15
CA ALA A 43 -6.31 -12.27 -8.78
C ALA A 43 -5.24 -11.40 -8.09
N ARG A 44 -3.96 -11.73 -8.25
CA ARG A 44 -2.87 -10.92 -7.67
C ARG A 44 -2.68 -9.59 -8.40
N VAL A 45 -2.59 -9.59 -9.72
CA VAL A 45 -2.29 -8.37 -10.51
C VAL A 45 -3.41 -7.35 -10.39
N LEU A 46 -4.67 -7.77 -10.53
CA LEU A 46 -5.81 -6.84 -10.47
C LEU A 46 -6.18 -6.42 -9.04
N HIS A 47 -5.65 -7.09 -8.01
CA HIS A 47 -5.66 -6.56 -6.66
C HIS A 47 -4.52 -5.55 -6.47
N ASN A 48 -3.29 -5.95 -6.77
CA ASN A 48 -2.08 -5.20 -6.47
C ASN A 48 -1.96 -3.89 -7.25
N ASP A 49 -2.28 -3.87 -8.55
CA ASP A 49 -2.11 -2.69 -9.40
C ASP A 49 -2.93 -1.49 -8.89
N PRO A 50 -4.28 -1.58 -8.74
CA PRO A 50 -5.05 -0.49 -8.16
C PRO A 50 -4.74 -0.26 -6.67
N ALA A 51 -4.42 -1.30 -5.89
CA ALA A 51 -4.06 -1.15 -4.48
C ALA A 51 -2.81 -0.27 -4.30
N THR A 52 -1.84 -0.30 -5.22
CA THR A 52 -0.69 0.63 -5.15
C THR A 52 -1.09 2.10 -5.35
N GLY A 53 -2.13 2.36 -6.15
CA GLY A 53 -2.73 3.68 -6.30
C GLY A 53 -3.38 4.15 -5.00
N VAL A 54 -4.14 3.27 -4.32
CA VAL A 54 -4.73 3.55 -3.00
C VAL A 54 -3.64 3.79 -1.96
N MET A 55 -2.66 2.88 -1.87
CA MET A 55 -1.48 3.01 -1.00
C MET A 55 -0.80 4.37 -1.17
N ARG A 56 -0.49 4.77 -2.41
CA ARG A 56 0.17 6.04 -2.70
C ARG A 56 -0.63 7.23 -2.18
N HIS A 57 -1.95 7.24 -2.38
CA HIS A 57 -2.78 8.37 -1.95
C HIS A 57 -3.01 8.36 -0.43
N ALA A 58 -3.10 7.18 0.19
CA ALA A 58 -3.17 7.07 1.65
C ALA A 58 -1.89 7.60 2.31
N ASP A 59 -0.72 7.25 1.76
CA ASP A 59 0.59 7.76 2.17
C ASP A 59 0.70 9.28 2.02
N ALA A 60 0.18 9.84 0.91
CA ALA A 60 0.08 11.28 0.70
C ALA A 60 -0.94 11.99 1.62
N GLY A 61 -1.66 11.25 2.48
CA GLY A 61 -2.54 11.79 3.52
C GLY A 61 -4.02 11.89 3.15
N TYR A 62 -4.46 11.36 2.00
CA TYR A 62 -5.87 11.46 1.57
C TYR A 62 -6.77 10.50 2.37
N ASP A 63 -7.73 11.05 3.10
CA ASP A 63 -8.62 10.24 3.97
C ASP A 63 -9.49 9.27 3.17
N ILE A 64 -10.00 9.68 2.01
CA ILE A 64 -10.76 8.79 1.11
C ILE A 64 -9.95 7.54 0.68
N ALA A 65 -8.62 7.65 0.62
CA ALA A 65 -7.75 6.54 0.28
C ALA A 65 -7.46 5.66 1.50
N LYS A 66 -7.32 6.24 2.69
CA LYS A 66 -7.22 5.49 3.95
C LYS A 66 -8.50 4.68 4.22
N ASP A 67 -9.66 5.29 3.99
CA ASP A 67 -10.97 4.62 4.10
C ASP A 67 -11.08 3.45 3.11
N CYS A 68 -10.65 3.68 1.86
CA CYS A 68 -10.60 2.62 0.85
C CYS A 68 -9.64 1.49 1.27
N ALA A 69 -8.45 1.83 1.78
CA ALA A 69 -7.48 0.85 2.28
C ALA A 69 -8.05 0.00 3.41
N ALA A 70 -8.72 0.62 4.39
CA ALA A 70 -9.40 -0.06 5.48
C ALA A 70 -10.53 -0.97 4.97
N LYS A 71 -11.40 -0.46 4.09
CA LYS A 71 -12.52 -1.22 3.49
C LYS A 71 -12.05 -2.48 2.76
N HIS A 72 -10.90 -2.41 2.10
CA HIS A 72 -10.34 -3.50 1.31
C HIS A 72 -9.24 -4.28 2.04
N ASN A 73 -9.03 -4.03 3.34
CA ASN A 73 -8.03 -4.69 4.19
C ASN A 73 -6.60 -4.67 3.58
N LEU A 74 -6.19 -3.54 3.01
CA LEU A 74 -4.84 -3.39 2.47
C LEU A 74 -3.83 -3.33 3.62
N ASP A 75 -2.74 -4.08 3.50
CA ASP A 75 -1.63 -4.04 4.47
C ASP A 75 -0.72 -2.84 4.19
N LEU A 76 -0.95 -1.74 4.91
CA LEU A 76 -0.19 -0.50 4.83
C LEU A 76 0.50 -0.24 6.18
N PRO A 77 1.72 -0.76 6.42
CA PRO A 77 2.32 -0.79 7.76
C PRO A 77 2.38 0.55 8.47
N MET A 78 2.71 1.63 7.76
CA MET A 78 2.83 2.97 8.35
C MET A 78 1.49 3.70 8.54
N VAL A 79 0.45 3.29 7.81
CA VAL A 79 -0.89 3.90 7.88
C VAL A 79 -1.76 3.14 8.88
N ASN A 80 -1.76 1.80 8.80
CA ASN A 80 -2.55 0.93 9.66
C ASN A 80 -2.02 0.92 11.11
N SER A 81 -0.70 1.04 11.31
CA SER A 81 -0.13 1.08 12.67
C SER A 81 -0.46 2.39 13.41
N ALA A 82 -0.70 3.49 12.69
CA ALA A 82 -1.15 4.74 13.31
C ALA A 82 -2.61 4.64 13.79
N ALA A 83 -3.46 3.89 13.08
CA ALA A 83 -4.85 3.64 13.47
C ALA A 83 -4.98 2.63 14.61
N ASN A 84 -4.08 1.63 14.70
CA ASN A 84 -4.11 0.59 15.74
C ASN A 84 -3.58 1.04 17.12
N ASN A 85 -3.07 2.27 17.25
CA ASN A 85 -2.63 2.85 18.53
C ASN A 85 -3.72 3.70 19.24
N GLN A 86 -4.96 3.70 18.74
CA GLN A 86 -6.10 4.26 19.46
C GLN A 86 -6.91 3.13 20.10
N SER A 87 -6.81 3.02 21.42
CA SER A 87 -7.73 2.22 22.24
C SER A 87 -9.18 2.62 21.93
N PRO A 88 -10.13 1.66 21.90
CA PRO A 88 -11.53 1.93 21.54
C PRO A 88 -12.27 2.87 22.51
N ASP A 89 -11.63 3.33 23.59
CA ASP A 89 -12.18 4.24 24.60
C ASP A 89 -11.66 5.69 24.50
N GLY A 90 -10.80 6.02 23.53
CA GLY A 90 -10.30 7.37 23.31
C GLY A 90 -9.28 7.88 24.34
N THR A 91 -8.73 7.03 25.21
CA THR A 91 -7.64 7.45 26.12
C THR A 91 -6.26 7.25 25.48
N SER A 92 -5.48 8.33 25.37
CA SER A 92 -4.09 8.26 24.92
C SER A 92 -3.22 7.65 26.03
N THR A 93 -2.59 6.51 25.78
CA THR A 93 -1.59 5.97 26.71
C THR A 93 -0.33 6.86 26.68
N HIS A 94 -0.18 7.75 27.65
CA HIS A 94 1.09 8.41 27.91
C HIS A 94 2.09 7.37 28.41
N SER A 95 3.06 7.02 27.56
CA SER A 95 4.24 6.25 27.98
C SER A 95 5.03 7.09 28.99
N SER A 96 4.81 6.79 30.27
CA SER A 96 5.62 7.30 31.37
C SER A 96 6.88 6.46 31.43
N ALA A 97 7.97 6.95 30.82
CA ALA A 97 9.29 6.34 30.96
C ALA A 97 9.67 6.35 32.46
N ASN A 98 9.62 5.18 33.08
CA ASN A 98 9.90 4.99 34.49
C ASN A 98 11.42 5.10 34.72
N LYS A 99 11.90 6.24 35.22
CA LYS A 99 13.25 6.37 35.78
C LYS A 99 13.26 5.73 37.16
N SER A 100 13.81 4.52 37.27
CA SER A 100 14.28 3.99 38.54
C SER A 100 15.69 3.46 38.33
N PHE A 101 16.69 4.29 38.65
CA PHE A 101 18.03 3.80 38.95
C PHE A 101 17.99 3.25 40.37
N GLY A 102 18.15 1.93 40.48
CA GLY A 102 18.23 1.23 41.75
C GLY A 102 19.44 1.65 42.56
N GLY A 103 19.25 1.77 43.88
CA GLY A 103 20.33 1.86 44.84
C GLY A 103 20.86 0.47 45.19
N GLU A 104 22.17 0.36 45.35
CA GLU A 104 22.83 -0.65 46.18
C GLU A 104 24.18 -0.08 46.66
N LYS A 105 24.18 0.45 47.88
CA LYS A 105 25.05 0.14 49.04
C LYS A 105 25.00 1.27 50.06
#